data_AF-A0ABD0WZ03-F1
#
_entry.id   AF-A0ABD0WZ03-F1
#
_cell.length_a   1.000
_cell.length_b   1.000
_cell.length_c   1.000
_cell.angle_alpha   90.00
_cell.angle_beta   90.00
_cell.angle_gamma   90.00
#
_symmetry.space_group_name_H-M   'P 1'
#
loop_
_entity.id
_entity.type
_entity.pdbx_description
1 polymer ?
#
loop_
_entity_poly.entity_id
_entity_poly.type
_entity_poly.pdbx_seq_one_letter_code
_entity_poly.pdbx_strand_id
1 'polypeptide(L)'
;MVLLSHALEKLHARGIRVVCVTMDEHASNVSMCNQLGCELKGDPREPLQTSFSNPVTGEKVFVMMDACHMLKLARNMLLAYSPTATTTGQINWRTKR
;
A
#
# COMPACT_ATOMS: atom_id res chain seq x y z
N MET A 1 -2.96 14.70 -4.34
CA MET A 1 -1.54 14.87 -4.75
C MET A 1 -0.85 16.05 -4.09
N VAL A 2 -1.46 17.25 -4.09
CA VAL A 2 -0.82 18.51 -3.63
C VAL A 2 -0.14 18.41 -2.26
N LEU A 3 -0.75 17.75 -1.28
CA LEU A 3 -0.20 17.64 0.08
C LEU A 3 1.08 16.81 0.16
N LEU A 4 1.16 15.67 -0.55
CA LEU A 4 2.31 14.79 -0.48
C LEU A 4 3.53 15.43 -1.17
N SER A 5 3.34 16.00 -2.36
CA SER A 5 4.42 16.72 -3.06
C SER A 5 4.94 17.89 -2.23
N HIS A 6 4.04 18.67 -1.61
CA HIS A 6 4.44 19.77 -0.74
C HIS A 6 5.19 19.31 0.51
N ALA A 7 4.78 18.19 1.11
CA ALA A 7 5.49 17.61 2.25
C ALA A 7 6.90 17.16 1.85
N LEU A 8 7.06 16.51 0.69
CA LEU A 8 8.36 16.10 0.16
C LEU A 8 9.27 17.31 -0.11
N GLU A 9 8.73 18.40 -0.67
CA GLU A 9 9.44 19.66 -0.86
C GLU A 9 9.95 20.25 0.46
N LYS A 10 9.09 20.34 1.47
CA LYS A 10 9.46 20.91 2.78
C LYS A 10 10.48 20.06 3.53
N LEU A 11 10.39 18.74 3.41
CA LEU A 11 11.37 17.83 4.00
C LEU A 11 12.72 17.95 3.29
N HIS A 12 12.72 17.99 1.96
CA HIS A 12 13.93 18.19 1.19
C HIS A 12 14.63 19.52 1.50
N ALA A 13 13.86 20.62 1.61
CA ALA A 13 14.40 21.93 1.98
C ALA A 13 15.10 21.95 3.35
N ARG A 14 14.84 20.97 4.21
CA ARG A 14 15.50 20.78 5.51
C ARG A 14 16.64 19.76 5.47
N GLY A 15 17.02 19.28 4.28
CA GLY A 15 18.02 18.24 4.11
C GLY A 15 17.56 16.84 4.52
N ILE A 16 16.25 16.63 4.70
CA ILE A 16 15.69 15.32 5.06
C ILE A 16 15.39 14.55 3.77
N ARG A 17 16.01 13.37 3.65
CA ARG A 17 15.79 12.46 2.52
C ARG A 17 14.67 11.48 2.84
N VAL A 18 13.58 11.56 2.08
CA VAL A 18 12.45 10.63 2.18
C VAL A 18 12.70 9.45 1.24
N VAL A 19 12.73 8.25 1.81
CA VAL A 19 12.98 7.01 1.06
C VAL A 19 11.72 6.18 0.83
N CYS A 20 10.76 6.27 1.76
CA CYS A 20 9.55 5.47 1.74
C CYS A 20 8.38 6.28 2.30
N VAL A 21 7.21 6.08 1.72
CA VAL A 21 5.92 6.59 2.21
C VAL A 21 5.07 5.39 2.60
N THR A 22 4.62 5.37 3.85
CA THR A 22 3.68 4.37 4.36
C THR A 22 2.28 4.97 4.48
N MET A 23 1.27 4.28 3.96
CA MET A 23 -0.13 4.73 4.04
C MET A 23 -1.10 3.56 4.15
N ASP A 24 -2.34 3.85 4.53
CA ASP A 24 -3.42 2.87 4.47
C ASP A 24 -3.89 2.64 3.02
N GLU A 25 -4.66 1.58 2.80
CA GLU A 25 -5.18 1.22 1.48
C GLU A 25 -6.39 2.06 1.04
N HIS A 26 -6.63 3.22 1.65
CA HIS A 26 -7.78 4.05 1.32
C HIS A 26 -7.77 4.41 -0.17
N ALA A 27 -8.92 4.37 -0.84
CA ALA A 27 -9.00 4.53 -2.29
C ALA A 27 -8.34 5.82 -2.80
N SER A 28 -8.45 6.90 -2.03
CA SER A 28 -7.79 8.18 -2.30
C SER A 28 -6.26 8.10 -2.28
N ASN A 29 -5.70 7.32 -1.35
CA ASN A 29 -4.25 7.12 -1.21
C ASN A 29 -3.70 6.26 -2.35
N VAL A 30 -4.42 5.19 -2.70
CA VAL A 30 -4.10 4.36 -3.87
C VAL A 30 -4.17 5.19 -5.17
N SER A 31 -5.24 5.99 -5.35
CA SER A 31 -5.40 6.84 -6.52
C SER A 31 -4.27 7.88 -6.63
N MET A 32 -3.85 8.47 -5.51
CA MET A 32 -2.72 9.38 -5.46
C MET A 32 -1.42 8.72 -5.91
N CYS A 33 -1.14 7.50 -5.43
CA CYS A 33 0.05 6.74 -5.83
C CYS A 33 0.03 6.41 -7.31
N ASN A 34 -1.13 6.02 -7.83
CA ASN A 34 -1.28 5.74 -9.26
C ASN A 34 -0.98 6.97 -10.12
N GLN A 35 -1.44 8.15 -9.70
CA GLN A 35 -1.12 9.41 -10.38
C GLN A 35 0.36 9.80 -10.29
N LEU A 36 1.09 9.33 -9.26
CA LEU A 36 2.55 9.49 -9.13
C LEU A 36 3.34 8.49 -9.99
N GLY A 37 2.67 7.57 -10.69
CA GLY A 37 3.29 6.54 -11.52
C GLY A 37 3.53 5.22 -10.80
N CYS A 38 2.99 5.02 -9.60
CA CYS A 38 2.93 3.69 -9.00
C CYS A 38 1.82 2.85 -9.65
N GLU A 39 1.95 1.54 -9.61
CA GLU A 39 0.91 0.60 -10.01
C GLU A 39 0.79 -0.47 -8.93
N LEU A 40 -0.07 -0.18 -7.95
CA LEU A 40 -0.30 -1.04 -6.78
C LEU A 40 -1.42 -2.07 -7.02
N LYS A 41 -2.16 -1.93 -8.13
CA LYS A 41 -3.24 -2.82 -8.58
C LYS A 41 -2.99 -3.19 -10.05
N GLY A 42 -1.86 -3.84 -10.31
CA GLY A 42 -1.46 -4.29 -11.65
C GLY A 42 -1.94 -5.71 -11.98
N ASP A 43 -1.71 -6.13 -13.23
CA ASP A 43 -1.83 -7.53 -13.63
C ASP A 43 -0.94 -8.40 -12.71
N PRO A 44 -1.46 -9.49 -12.11
CA PRO A 44 -0.66 -10.43 -11.31
C PRO A 44 0.59 -10.98 -12.03
N ARG A 45 0.65 -10.88 -13.36
CA ARG A 45 1.76 -11.32 -14.20
C ARG A 45 2.87 -10.27 -14.36
N GLU A 46 2.58 -9.01 -14.04
CA GLU A 46 3.53 -7.90 -14.14
C GLU A 46 4.07 -7.52 -12.75
N PRO A 47 5.36 -7.13 -12.65
CA PRO A 47 5.92 -6.68 -11.40
C PRO A 47 5.23 -5.37 -10.95
N LEU A 48 4.83 -5.32 -9.67
CA LEU A 48 4.23 -4.13 -9.09
C LEU A 48 5.20 -2.94 -9.17
N GLN A 49 4.71 -1.82 -9.72
CA GLN A 49 5.45 -0.57 -9.66
C GLN A 49 5.20 0.11 -8.31
N THR A 50 6.06 -0.18 -7.33
CA THR A 50 5.93 0.27 -5.92
C THR A 50 6.74 1.52 -5.62
N SER A 51 7.15 2.27 -6.65
CA SER A 51 7.97 3.45 -6.47
C SER A 51 7.60 4.56 -7.43
N PHE A 52 7.88 5.80 -7.01
CA PHE A 52 7.75 6.99 -7.84
C PHE A 52 8.99 7.88 -7.67
N SER A 53 9.22 8.78 -8.62
CA SER A 53 10.33 9.74 -8.53
C SER A 53 9.94 10.91 -7.64
N ASN A 54 10.81 11.28 -6.70
CA ASN A 54 10.65 12.45 -5.86
C ASN A 54 10.50 13.70 -6.76
N PRO A 55 9.45 14.52 -6.58
CA PRO A 55 9.20 15.68 -7.43
C PRO A 55 10.31 16.75 -7.37
N VAL A 56 11.14 16.73 -6.32
CA VAL A 56 12.21 17.73 -6.12
C VAL A 56 13.58 17.18 -6.48
N THR A 57 13.90 15.96 -6.05
CA THR A 57 15.24 15.38 -6.22
C THR A 57 15.35 14.41 -7.38
N GLY A 58 14.22 13.92 -7.91
CA GLY A 58 14.18 12.83 -8.88
C GLY A 58 14.56 11.46 -8.29
N GLU A 59 14.94 11.38 -7.01
CA GLU A 59 15.29 10.12 -6.35
C GLU A 59 14.08 9.21 -6.20
N LYS A 60 14.31 7.90 -6.19
CA LYS A 60 13.24 6.93 -6.04
C LYS A 60 12.69 6.94 -4.60
N VAL A 61 11.38 7.14 -4.47
CA VAL A 61 10.61 7.02 -3.23
C VAL A 61 9.74 5.77 -3.33
N PHE A 62 9.89 4.87 -2.37
CA PHE A 62 9.10 3.65 -2.29
C PHE A 62 7.75 3.89 -1.61
N VAL A 63 6.76 3.09 -1.96
CA VAL A 63 5.43 3.10 -1.37
C VAL A 63 5.18 1.76 -0.68
N MET A 64 4.80 1.81 0.59
CA MET A 64 4.40 0.64 1.37
C MET A 64 3.02 0.84 1.96
N MET A 65 2.19 -0.21 1.92
CA MET A 65 0.92 -0.20 2.64
C MET A 65 1.15 -0.53 4.12
N ASP A 66 0.33 0.02 5.01
CA ASP A 66 0.32 -0.33 6.42
C ASP A 66 -0.07 -1.81 6.60
N ALA A 67 0.94 -2.65 6.84
CA ALA A 67 0.78 -4.09 7.00
C ALA A 67 -0.19 -4.46 8.14
N CYS A 68 -0.23 -3.67 9.23
CA CYS A 68 -1.14 -3.91 10.34
C CYS A 68 -2.59 -3.73 9.88
N HIS A 69 -2.87 -2.69 9.10
CA HIS A 69 -4.19 -2.48 8.53
C HIS A 69 -4.59 -3.60 7.56
N MET A 70 -3.67 -3.98 6.67
CA MET A 70 -3.89 -5.06 5.69
C MET A 70 -4.22 -6.40 6.38
N LEU A 71 -3.50 -6.76 7.45
CA LEU A 71 -3.75 -8.00 8.20
C LEU A 71 -5.11 -7.98 8.91
N LYS A 72 -5.51 -6.83 9.46
CA LYS A 72 -6.84 -6.67 10.07
C LYS A 72 -7.96 -6.86 9.05
N LEU A 73 -7.80 -6.33 7.83
CA LEU A 73 -8.77 -6.50 6.75
C LEU A 73 -8.82 -7.95 6.27
N ALA A 74 -7.66 -8.58 6.04
CA ALA A 74 -7.57 -9.99 5.64
C ALA A 74 -8.26 -10.91 6.66
N ARG A 75 -8.02 -10.70 7.97
CA ARG A 75 -8.73 -11.42 9.04
C ARG A 75 -10.25 -11.20 8.97
N ASN A 76 -10.72 -9.97 8.77
CA ASN A 76 -12.16 -9.69 8.68
C ASN A 76 -12.80 -10.41 7.48
N MET A 77 -12.11 -10.41 6.33
CA MET A 77 -12.53 -11.14 5.14
C MET A 77 -12.61 -12.65 5.41
N LEU A 78 -11.57 -13.24 6.00
CA LEU A 78 -11.56 -14.67 6.33
C LEU A 78 -12.66 -15.06 7.31
N LEU A 79 -13.00 -14.20 8.27
CA LEU A 79 -14.12 -14.41 9.18
C LEU A 79 -15.48 -14.33 8.47
N ALA A 80 -15.67 -13.36 7.57
CA ALA A 80 -16.93 -13.16 6.87
C ALA A 80 -17.23 -14.25 5.82
N TYR A 81 -16.19 -14.81 5.19
CA TYR A 81 -16.32 -15.80 4.12
C TYR A 81 -15.97 -17.23 4.56
N SER A 82 -15.84 -17.50 5.87
CA SER A 82 -15.66 -18.85 6.38
C SER A 82 -16.95 -19.68 6.20
N PRO A 83 -16.89 -20.94 5.75
CA PRO A 83 -15.68 -21.71 5.40
C PRO A 83 -15.10 -21.33 4.04
N THR A 84 -13.78 -21.09 3.97
CA THR A 84 -13.10 -20.90 2.68
C THR A 84 -12.67 -22.26 2.12
N ALA A 85 -13.08 -22.54 0.88
CA ALA A 85 -12.69 -23.76 0.17
C ALA A 85 -11.27 -23.59 -0.41
N THR A 86 -10.40 -24.55 -0.10
CA THR A 86 -9.04 -24.67 -0.66
C THR A 86 -8.89 -25.99 -1.39
N THR A 87 -7.89 -26.11 -2.26
CA THR A 87 -7.59 -27.34 -3.02
C THR A 87 -7.29 -28.56 -2.12
N THR A 88 -6.92 -28.33 -0.86
CA THR A 88 -6.60 -29.35 0.14
C THR A 88 -7.70 -29.59 1.19
N GLY A 89 -8.83 -28.88 1.13
CA GLY A 89 -9.94 -29.00 2.09
C GLY A 89 -10.60 -27.67 2.46
N GLN A 90 -11.46 -27.66 3.48
CA GLN A 90 -12.10 -26.44 4.00
C GLN A 90 -11.29 -25.84 5.15
N ILE A 91 -10.99 -24.55 5.07
CA ILE A 91 -10.40 -23.79 6.18
C ILE A 91 -11.55 -23.13 6.95
N ASN A 92 -11.66 -23.49 8.23
CA ASN A 92 -12.63 -22.90 9.14
C ASN A 92 -11.90 -21.98 10.13
N TRP A 93 -12.21 -20.69 10.10
CA TRP A 93 -11.64 -19.73 11.03
C TRP A 93 -12.42 -19.75 12.35
N ARG A 94 -11.89 -20.46 13.36
CA ARG A 94 -12.50 -20.51 14.70
C ARG A 94 -11.84 -19.48 15.60
N THR A 95 -12.60 -18.49 16.05
CA THR A 95 -12.18 -17.59 17.13
C THR A 95 -12.22 -18.37 18.44
N LYS A 96 -11.10 -18.42 19.17
CA LYS A 96 -11.14 -18.84 20.58
C LYS A 96 -11.91 -17.74 21.34
N ARG A 97 -13.12 -18.06 21.80
CA ARG A 97 -13.81 -17.28 22.83
C ARG A 97 -13.14 -17.53 24.18
#